data_AF-A0A963JJ45-F1
#
_entry.id   AF-A0A963JJ45-F1
#
_cell.length_a   1.000
_cell.length_b   1.000
_cell.length_c   1.000
_cell.angle_alpha   90.00
_cell.angle_beta   90.00
_cell.angle_gamma   90.00
#
_symmetry.space_group_name_H-M   'P 1'
#
loop_
_entity.id
_entity.type
_entity.pdbx_description
1 polymer ?
#
loop_
_entity_poly.entity_id
_entity_poly.type
_entity_poly.pdbx_seq_one_letter_code
_entity_poly.pdbx_strand_id
1 'polypeptide(L)'
;MSRLSNSYFILSVLFILLLPVQGIASASEIRVMLYEAQQEGSYVPADVIELEKAESLFYRTFQGENAEMLRNEWNSIGFDLIELREKGINYWVIQEKNNRKEGRGFYLFRINSNSMTTIQAPHSFKDLRTREIAFDLVLKSDYVAAAWNTVPRSYVKNGVTVDADMAHLDQTFYLVFSRAFAQHFAQGNLVQLHGYAVEKRTTTAGKASELILSSGTSTPTSVLMQTVDCMKQKVSTKSLVYPYEVTELGATTNTIGAALREIGHEGFMHIEINRDVRERLLTEKKLQNNFNRCLPN
;
A
#
# COMPACT_ATOMS: atom_id res chain seq x y z
N MET A 1 43.66 -77.89 21.09
CA MET A 1 42.45 -77.49 20.35
C MET A 1 42.24 -76.00 20.55
N SER A 2 42.17 -75.27 19.43
CA SER A 2 42.21 -73.83 19.24
C SER A 2 41.05 -73.02 19.85
N ARG A 3 41.33 -71.78 20.26
CA ARG A 3 40.44 -70.58 20.13
C ARG A 3 41.28 -69.35 20.57
N LEU A 4 41.84 -68.59 19.63
CA LEU A 4 41.26 -67.43 18.92
C LEU A 4 41.08 -66.19 19.80
N SER A 5 41.91 -65.20 19.47
CA SER A 5 41.87 -63.77 19.82
C SER A 5 40.54 -63.12 19.44
N ASN A 6 40.16 -62.05 20.13
CA ASN A 6 39.46 -60.92 19.52
C ASN A 6 39.67 -59.62 20.31
N SER A 7 40.49 -58.75 19.74
CA SER A 7 40.61 -57.33 20.10
C SER A 7 39.41 -56.58 19.54
N TYR A 8 38.68 -55.85 20.37
CA TYR A 8 37.65 -54.91 19.91
C TYR A 8 38.29 -53.54 19.64
N PHE A 9 38.43 -53.21 18.36
CA PHE A 9 38.71 -51.87 17.88
C PHE A 9 37.39 -51.09 17.86
N ILE A 10 37.26 -50.05 18.68
CA ILE A 10 36.10 -49.14 18.65
C ILE A 10 36.35 -48.14 17.51
N LEU A 11 35.56 -48.25 16.44
CA LEU A 11 35.51 -47.28 15.35
C LEU A 11 34.60 -46.12 15.76
N SER A 12 35.18 -44.96 16.06
CA SER A 12 34.43 -43.72 16.28
C SER A 12 33.92 -43.18 14.95
N VAL A 13 32.62 -43.38 14.66
CA VAL A 13 31.94 -42.77 13.51
C VAL A 13 31.67 -41.30 13.83
N LEU A 14 32.37 -40.40 13.14
CA LEU A 14 32.19 -38.95 13.22
C LEU A 14 30.87 -38.59 12.50
N PHE A 15 29.82 -38.29 13.26
CA PHE A 15 28.57 -37.75 12.73
C PHE A 15 28.80 -36.29 12.29
N ILE A 16 28.97 -36.07 10.99
CA ILE A 16 28.91 -34.73 10.40
C ILE A 16 27.45 -34.30 10.47
N LEU A 17 27.13 -33.45 11.46
CA LEU A 17 25.88 -32.73 11.54
C LEU A 17 25.78 -31.80 10.33
N LEU A 18 24.98 -32.21 9.33
CA LEU A 18 24.50 -31.34 8.27
C LEU A 18 23.65 -30.23 8.92
N LEU A 19 24.25 -29.05 9.10
CA LEU A 19 23.51 -27.85 9.47
C LEU A 19 22.53 -27.52 8.32
N PRO A 20 21.27 -27.18 8.63
CA PRO A 20 20.34 -26.76 7.59
C PRO A 20 20.88 -25.49 6.94
N VAL A 21 21.06 -25.55 5.62
CA VAL A 21 21.30 -24.38 4.78
C VAL A 21 20.21 -23.36 5.10
N GLN A 22 20.63 -22.18 5.57
CA GLN A 22 19.71 -21.09 5.87
C GLN A 22 18.87 -20.79 4.63
N GLY A 23 17.56 -20.95 4.77
CA GLY A 23 16.60 -20.90 3.68
C GLY A 23 16.64 -19.56 2.94
N ILE A 24 16.47 -19.65 1.63
CA ILE A 24 16.04 -18.53 0.79
C ILE A 24 14.80 -17.93 1.44
N ALA A 25 14.80 -16.62 1.70
CA ALA A 25 13.64 -15.94 2.24
C ALA A 25 12.41 -16.24 1.37
N SER A 26 11.39 -16.91 1.92
CA SER A 26 10.14 -17.13 1.20
C SER A 26 9.45 -15.79 0.99
N ALA A 27 8.85 -15.60 -0.19
CA ALA A 27 8.00 -14.44 -0.43
C ALA A 27 6.84 -14.45 0.57
N SER A 28 6.48 -13.28 1.11
CA SER A 28 5.29 -13.14 1.96
C SER A 28 4.06 -13.58 1.17
N GLU A 29 3.20 -14.40 1.78
CA GLU A 29 1.95 -14.90 1.17
C GLU A 29 1.06 -13.74 0.68
N ILE A 30 0.96 -12.67 1.49
CA ILE A 30 0.23 -11.44 1.15
C ILE A 30 0.77 -10.82 -0.14
N ARG A 31 2.09 -10.88 -0.34
CA ARG A 31 2.73 -10.34 -1.55
C ARG A 31 2.33 -11.14 -2.78
N VAL A 32 2.30 -12.46 -2.67
CA VAL A 32 1.88 -13.35 -3.76
C VAL A 32 0.42 -13.05 -4.14
N MET A 33 -0.47 -12.97 -3.15
CA MET A 33 -1.88 -12.63 -3.37
C MET A 33 -2.07 -11.28 -4.06
N LEU A 34 -1.32 -10.25 -3.64
CA LEU A 34 -1.36 -8.94 -4.31
C LEU A 34 -0.94 -9.04 -5.79
N TYR A 35 0.13 -9.78 -6.09
CA TYR A 35 0.56 -9.96 -7.48
C TYR A 35 -0.48 -10.72 -8.32
N GLU A 36 -1.12 -11.74 -7.74
CA GLU A 36 -2.20 -12.51 -8.39
C GLU A 36 -3.45 -11.68 -8.63
N ALA A 37 -3.87 -10.88 -7.64
CA ALA A 37 -5.01 -9.97 -7.76
C ALA A 37 -4.83 -8.90 -8.85
N GLN A 38 -3.58 -8.63 -9.24
CA GLN A 38 -3.22 -7.70 -10.32
C GLN A 38 -3.10 -8.36 -11.70
N GLN A 39 -3.37 -9.66 -11.83
CA GLN A 39 -3.36 -10.36 -13.11
C GLN A 39 -4.75 -10.42 -13.74
N GLU A 40 -4.80 -10.11 -15.05
CA GLU A 40 -5.96 -10.39 -15.93
C GLU A 40 -7.26 -9.65 -15.57
N GLY A 41 -7.20 -8.63 -14.71
CA GLY A 41 -8.36 -7.83 -14.36
C GLY A 41 -8.82 -6.89 -15.48
N SER A 42 -10.10 -6.52 -15.44
CA SER A 42 -10.67 -5.46 -16.26
C SER A 42 -11.60 -4.62 -15.42
N TYR A 43 -11.42 -3.31 -15.45
CA TYR A 43 -12.29 -2.39 -14.77
C TYR A 43 -13.75 -2.56 -15.18
N VAL A 44 -14.61 -2.69 -14.18
CA VAL A 44 -16.06 -2.60 -14.30
C VAL A 44 -16.53 -1.62 -13.22
N PRO A 45 -17.19 -0.50 -13.59
CA PRO A 45 -17.76 0.42 -12.61
C PRO A 45 -18.72 -0.31 -11.67
N ALA A 46 -18.60 -0.03 -10.38
CA ALA A 46 -19.51 -0.55 -9.36
C ALA A 46 -20.83 0.23 -9.36
N ASP A 47 -21.92 -0.43 -8.98
CA ASP A 47 -23.18 0.27 -8.75
C ASP A 47 -23.19 0.99 -7.39
N VAL A 48 -24.04 2.01 -7.26
CA VAL A 48 -24.08 2.86 -6.06
C VAL A 48 -24.49 2.08 -4.81
N ILE A 49 -25.43 1.13 -4.93
CA ILE A 49 -25.92 0.33 -3.80
C ILE A 49 -24.80 -0.58 -3.27
N GLU A 50 -24.02 -1.17 -4.18
CA GLU A 50 -22.85 -1.95 -3.85
C GLU A 50 -21.78 -1.10 -3.16
N LEU A 51 -21.53 0.13 -3.63
CA LEU A 51 -20.58 1.04 -3.01
C LEU A 51 -21.02 1.51 -1.62
N GLU A 52 -22.30 1.79 -1.40
CA GLU A 52 -22.84 2.10 -0.06
C GLU A 52 -22.62 0.93 0.92
N LYS A 53 -22.89 -0.29 0.45
CA LYS A 53 -22.62 -1.50 1.24
C LYS A 53 -21.13 -1.69 1.52
N ALA A 54 -20.28 -1.43 0.52
CA ALA A 54 -18.83 -1.50 0.68
C ALA A 54 -18.29 -0.45 1.66
N GLU A 55 -18.81 0.79 1.65
CA GLU A 55 -18.45 1.84 2.61
C GLU A 55 -18.74 1.37 4.05
N SER A 56 -19.95 0.83 4.27
CA SER A 56 -20.31 0.27 5.58
C SER A 56 -19.40 -0.89 6.00
N LEU A 57 -19.06 -1.79 5.08
CA LEU A 57 -18.20 -2.93 5.37
C LEU A 57 -16.75 -2.51 5.65
N PHE A 58 -16.21 -1.54 4.91
CA PHE A 58 -14.90 -0.97 5.22
C PHE A 58 -14.89 -0.31 6.59
N TYR A 59 -15.94 0.47 6.93
CA TYR A 59 -16.04 1.12 8.24
C TYR A 59 -16.02 0.08 9.38
N ARG A 60 -16.82 -0.98 9.26
CA ARG A 60 -16.86 -2.08 10.24
C ARG A 60 -15.56 -2.89 10.30
N THR A 61 -14.87 -3.01 9.16
CA THR A 61 -13.53 -3.62 9.08
C THR A 61 -12.51 -2.78 9.85
N PHE A 62 -12.52 -1.45 9.71
CA PHE A 62 -11.66 -0.54 10.51
C PHE A 62 -11.98 -0.61 12.00
N GLN A 63 -13.24 -0.81 12.38
CA GLN A 63 -13.64 -1.03 13.78
C GLN A 63 -13.15 -2.37 14.36
N GLY A 64 -12.65 -3.28 13.52
CA GLY A 64 -12.22 -4.61 13.96
C GLY A 64 -13.37 -5.52 14.33
N GLU A 65 -14.54 -5.36 13.69
CA GLU A 65 -15.68 -6.25 13.91
C GLU A 65 -15.34 -7.73 13.60
N ASN A 66 -16.06 -8.67 14.21
CA ASN A 66 -15.82 -10.10 14.05
C ASN A 66 -15.65 -10.55 12.59
N ALA A 67 -14.54 -11.22 12.32
CA ALA A 67 -14.15 -11.65 10.97
C ALA A 67 -15.14 -12.61 10.31
N GLU A 68 -15.83 -13.47 11.06
CA GLU A 68 -16.80 -14.43 10.51
C GLU A 68 -18.03 -13.71 9.95
N MET A 69 -18.54 -12.72 10.69
CA MET A 69 -19.66 -11.89 10.23
C MET A 69 -19.25 -11.07 8.99
N LEU A 70 -18.11 -10.36 9.07
CA LEU A 70 -17.59 -9.57 7.95
C LEU A 70 -17.34 -10.43 6.71
N ARG A 71 -16.80 -11.65 6.86
CA ARG A 71 -16.53 -12.55 5.75
C ARG A 71 -17.79 -12.87 4.95
N ASN A 72 -18.91 -13.16 5.60
CA ASN A 72 -20.16 -13.47 4.92
C ASN A 72 -20.69 -12.27 4.12
N GLU A 73 -20.54 -11.07 4.66
CA GLU A 73 -21.03 -9.85 4.01
C GLU A 73 -20.12 -9.39 2.86
N TRP A 74 -18.80 -9.44 3.02
CA TRP A 74 -17.86 -9.23 1.91
C TRP A 74 -18.09 -10.23 0.78
N ASN A 75 -18.32 -11.50 1.13
CA ASN A 75 -18.66 -12.56 0.17
C ASN A 75 -19.89 -12.23 -0.68
N SER A 76 -20.89 -11.58 -0.08
CA SER A 76 -22.13 -11.23 -0.76
C SER A 76 -21.98 -10.13 -1.81
N ILE A 77 -20.88 -9.37 -1.79
CA ILE A 77 -20.54 -8.35 -2.80
C ILE A 77 -19.29 -8.73 -3.62
N GLY A 78 -18.98 -10.02 -3.67
CA GLY A 78 -17.93 -10.55 -4.56
C GLY A 78 -16.49 -10.39 -4.05
N PHE A 79 -16.29 -10.17 -2.75
CA PHE A 79 -14.97 -10.15 -2.11
C PHE A 79 -14.74 -11.37 -1.22
N ASP A 80 -13.48 -11.76 -1.07
CA ASP A 80 -13.03 -12.68 -0.03
C ASP A 80 -12.37 -11.87 1.10
N LEU A 81 -12.71 -12.20 2.35
CA LEU A 81 -11.97 -11.77 3.55
C LEU A 81 -11.12 -12.94 4.05
N ILE A 82 -9.81 -12.78 3.94
CA ILE A 82 -8.82 -13.82 4.24
C ILE A 82 -7.99 -13.37 5.44
N GLU A 83 -7.92 -14.22 6.47
CA GLU A 83 -7.13 -13.96 7.68
C GLU A 83 -5.75 -14.59 7.52
N LEU A 84 -4.71 -13.77 7.70
CA LEU A 84 -3.31 -14.18 7.54
C LEU A 84 -2.49 -13.75 8.74
N ARG A 85 -1.37 -14.44 8.95
CA ARG A 85 -0.41 -14.09 9.99
C ARG A 85 1.01 -13.98 9.41
N GLU A 86 1.60 -12.80 9.51
CA GLU A 86 2.95 -12.51 9.03
C GLU A 86 3.77 -11.97 10.20
N LYS A 87 4.87 -12.66 10.53
CA LYS A 87 5.80 -12.28 11.63
C LYS A 87 5.11 -12.03 12.97
N GLY A 88 4.09 -12.84 13.26
CA GLY A 88 3.34 -12.76 14.51
C GLY A 88 2.19 -11.75 14.51
N ILE A 89 2.06 -10.92 13.48
CA ILE A 89 1.01 -9.91 13.31
C ILE A 89 -0.12 -10.48 12.46
N ASN A 90 -1.37 -10.25 12.89
CA ASN A 90 -2.55 -10.68 12.16
C ASN A 90 -2.97 -9.62 11.15
N TYR A 91 -3.33 -10.07 9.96
CA TYR A 91 -3.82 -9.24 8.87
C TYR A 91 -5.13 -9.80 8.32
N TRP A 92 -5.99 -8.90 7.86
CA TRP A 92 -7.09 -9.25 6.97
C TRP A 92 -6.79 -8.74 5.57
N VAL A 93 -6.90 -9.62 4.59
CA VAL A 93 -6.89 -9.26 3.17
C VAL A 93 -8.32 -9.27 2.68
N ILE A 94 -8.75 -8.16 2.09
CA ILE A 94 -10.00 -8.05 1.35
C ILE A 94 -9.64 -7.89 -0.12
N GLN A 95 -10.02 -8.87 -0.92
CA GLN A 95 -9.74 -8.89 -2.36
C GLN A 95 -10.93 -9.45 -3.13
N GLU A 96 -11.02 -9.13 -4.42
CA GLU A 96 -12.05 -9.68 -5.28
C GLU A 96 -11.93 -11.20 -5.39
N LYS A 97 -13.07 -11.87 -5.53
CA LYS A 97 -13.09 -13.29 -5.90
C LYS A 97 -12.41 -13.49 -7.25
N ASN A 98 -11.76 -14.65 -7.42
CA ASN A 98 -11.05 -15.01 -8.64
C ASN A 98 -11.89 -14.95 -9.92
N ASN A 99 -13.22 -15.05 -9.82
CA ASN A 99 -14.16 -14.99 -10.94
C ASN A 99 -14.75 -13.58 -11.20
N ARG A 100 -14.37 -12.55 -10.43
CA ARG A 100 -14.79 -11.15 -10.64
C ARG A 100 -13.69 -10.37 -11.37
N LYS A 101 -12.55 -10.13 -10.71
CA LYS A 101 -11.39 -9.37 -11.25
C LYS A 101 -11.80 -8.08 -11.99
N GLU A 102 -12.71 -7.32 -11.38
CA GLU A 102 -13.37 -6.13 -11.92
C GLU A 102 -12.61 -4.84 -11.62
N GLY A 103 -11.39 -4.92 -11.08
CA GLY A 103 -10.59 -3.74 -10.81
C GLY A 103 -11.04 -3.00 -9.56
N ARG A 104 -11.54 -3.71 -8.55
CA ARG A 104 -12.09 -3.13 -7.32
C ARG A 104 -11.04 -2.90 -6.23
N GLY A 105 -9.79 -3.28 -6.48
CA GLY A 105 -8.69 -3.08 -5.56
C GLY A 105 -8.35 -4.28 -4.67
N PHE A 106 -7.22 -4.16 -4.00
CA PHE A 106 -6.71 -5.10 -2.99
C PHE A 106 -6.47 -4.30 -1.71
N TYR A 107 -7.01 -4.79 -0.59
CA TYR A 107 -6.98 -4.08 0.68
C TYR A 107 -6.36 -4.96 1.76
N LEU A 108 -5.40 -4.42 2.49
CA LEU A 108 -4.74 -5.09 3.61
C LEU A 108 -5.02 -4.31 4.88
N PHE A 109 -5.54 -4.97 5.91
CA PHE A 109 -5.79 -4.40 7.23
C PHE A 109 -4.87 -5.07 8.25
N ARG A 110 -4.23 -4.26 9.09
CA ARG A 110 -3.44 -4.72 10.22
C ARG A 110 -4.32 -4.71 11.46
N ILE A 111 -4.51 -5.87 12.07
CA ILE A 111 -5.39 -6.00 13.23
C ILE A 111 -4.68 -5.53 14.50
N ASN A 112 -5.38 -4.78 15.35
CA ASN A 112 -4.86 -4.16 16.58
C ASN A 112 -3.69 -3.19 16.35
N SER A 113 -3.71 -2.47 15.22
CA SER A 113 -2.82 -1.33 14.98
C SER A 113 -3.11 -0.21 15.99
N ASN A 114 -2.07 0.49 16.45
CA ASN A 114 -2.21 1.75 17.21
C ASN A 114 -2.03 2.99 16.32
N SER A 115 -1.71 2.80 15.04
CA SER A 115 -1.60 3.90 14.08
C SER A 115 -2.98 4.31 13.57
N MET A 116 -3.10 5.57 13.19
CA MET A 116 -4.24 6.09 12.44
C MET A 116 -3.85 6.44 11.00
N THR A 117 -2.83 5.79 10.45
CA THR A 117 -2.33 6.06 9.09
C THR A 117 -2.60 4.89 8.15
N THR A 118 -3.16 5.19 6.97
CA THR A 118 -3.34 4.24 5.88
C THR A 118 -2.56 4.65 4.64
N ILE A 119 -2.10 3.66 3.86
CA ILE A 119 -1.30 3.86 2.65
C ILE A 119 -2.10 3.48 1.41
N GLN A 120 -2.06 4.29 0.35
CA GLN A 120 -2.62 3.95 -0.95
C GLN A 120 -1.55 3.98 -2.05
N ALA A 121 -1.62 3.03 -2.97
CA ALA A 121 -0.82 3.02 -4.20
C ALA A 121 -1.76 2.80 -5.42
N PRO A 122 -2.54 3.81 -5.82
CA PRO A 122 -3.60 3.67 -6.82
C PRO A 122 -3.08 3.43 -8.24
N HIS A 123 -1.81 3.73 -8.55
CA HIS A 123 -1.24 3.64 -9.89
C HIS A 123 -0.09 2.63 -9.99
N SER A 124 -0.12 1.58 -9.18
CA SER A 124 1.00 0.66 -8.94
C SER A 124 1.48 -0.18 -10.14
N PHE A 125 0.78 -0.11 -11.28
CA PHE A 125 1.21 -0.68 -12.57
C PHE A 125 2.15 0.24 -13.36
N LYS A 126 1.91 1.57 -13.30
CA LYS A 126 2.65 2.56 -14.10
C LYS A 126 3.66 3.31 -13.24
N ASP A 127 3.31 3.54 -11.99
CA ASP A 127 4.18 4.18 -11.01
C ASP A 127 5.09 3.11 -10.41
N LEU A 128 6.04 2.64 -11.22
CA LEU A 128 6.97 1.56 -10.88
C LEU A 128 7.45 1.63 -9.42
N ARG A 129 7.50 0.51 -8.72
CA ARG A 129 7.95 0.40 -7.32
C ARG A 129 7.01 0.96 -6.25
N THR A 130 5.99 1.76 -6.56
CA THR A 130 5.03 2.22 -5.53
C THR A 130 4.31 1.06 -4.85
N ARG A 131 4.06 -0.03 -5.58
CA ARG A 131 3.53 -1.30 -5.05
C ARG A 131 4.39 -1.84 -3.92
N GLU A 132 5.67 -2.08 -4.22
CA GLU A 132 6.62 -2.67 -3.29
C GLU A 132 6.93 -1.74 -2.13
N ILE A 133 6.99 -0.43 -2.37
CA ILE A 133 7.17 0.58 -1.32
C ILE A 133 5.98 0.56 -0.34
N ALA A 134 4.74 0.65 -0.84
CA ALA A 134 3.55 0.60 0.00
C ALA A 134 3.47 -0.70 0.81
N PHE A 135 3.82 -1.83 0.18
CA PHE A 135 3.84 -3.13 0.83
C PHE A 135 4.88 -3.21 1.96
N ASP A 136 6.09 -2.72 1.68
CA ASP A 136 7.15 -2.67 2.68
C ASP A 136 6.79 -1.74 3.85
N LEU A 137 6.14 -0.60 3.58
CA LEU A 137 5.69 0.35 4.59
C LEU A 137 4.71 -0.31 5.58
N VAL A 138 3.63 -0.93 5.08
CA VAL A 138 2.60 -1.52 5.95
C VAL A 138 3.09 -2.74 6.73
N LEU A 139 3.97 -3.57 6.15
CA LEU A 139 4.49 -4.74 6.86
C LEU A 139 5.61 -4.43 7.86
N LYS A 140 6.30 -3.29 7.72
CA LYS A 140 7.43 -2.89 8.59
C LYS A 140 7.04 -1.85 9.64
N SER A 141 5.80 -1.38 9.63
CA SER A 141 5.31 -0.28 10.47
C SER A 141 3.96 -0.66 11.07
N ASP A 142 3.38 0.24 11.87
CA ASP A 142 2.12 -0.03 12.53
C ASP A 142 0.90 0.50 11.76
N TYR A 143 1.03 0.88 10.48
CA TYR A 143 -0.07 1.41 9.67
C TYR A 143 -1.30 0.49 9.68
N VAL A 144 -2.48 1.10 9.81
CA VAL A 144 -3.74 0.37 10.05
C VAL A 144 -4.22 -0.38 8.81
N ALA A 145 -3.99 0.18 7.62
CA ALA A 145 -4.35 -0.47 6.38
C ALA A 145 -3.52 0.02 5.19
N ALA A 146 -3.61 -0.71 4.08
CA ALA A 146 -3.12 -0.27 2.79
C ALA A 146 -4.01 -0.73 1.62
N ALA A 147 -4.00 0.01 0.52
CA ALA A 147 -4.77 -0.32 -0.69
C ALA A 147 -3.92 -0.24 -1.99
N TRP A 148 -4.14 -1.18 -2.91
CA TRP A 148 -3.52 -1.24 -4.25
C TRP A 148 -4.57 -1.44 -5.34
N ASN A 149 -4.32 -0.85 -6.52
CA ASN A 149 -5.20 -1.06 -7.66
C ASN A 149 -4.96 -2.46 -8.23
N THR A 150 -6.03 -3.10 -8.69
CA THR A 150 -5.98 -4.43 -9.34
C THR A 150 -5.99 -4.35 -10.86
N VAL A 151 -6.20 -3.15 -11.42
CA VAL A 151 -6.12 -2.85 -12.86
C VAL A 151 -5.33 -1.56 -13.11
N PRO A 152 -4.69 -1.40 -14.29
CA PRO A 152 -4.01 -0.15 -14.65
C PRO A 152 -5.00 1.03 -14.74
N ARG A 153 -4.58 2.23 -14.34
CA ARG A 153 -5.43 3.45 -14.39
C ARG A 153 -5.97 3.79 -15.78
N SER A 154 -5.29 3.35 -16.83
CA SER A 154 -5.76 3.47 -18.22
C SER A 154 -5.11 2.40 -19.07
N TYR A 155 -5.91 1.77 -19.94
CA TYR A 155 -5.48 0.72 -20.86
C TYR A 155 -6.44 0.60 -22.04
N VAL A 156 -6.03 -0.07 -23.12
CA VAL A 156 -6.87 -0.30 -24.30
C VAL A 156 -7.45 -1.71 -24.24
N LYS A 157 -8.77 -1.84 -24.42
CA LYS A 157 -9.48 -3.12 -24.53
C LYS A 157 -10.44 -3.05 -25.71
N ASN A 158 -10.37 -4.02 -26.62
CA ASN A 158 -11.19 -4.07 -27.83
C ASN A 158 -11.18 -2.76 -28.64
N GLY A 159 -10.02 -2.11 -28.74
CA GLY A 159 -9.85 -0.84 -29.45
C GLY A 159 -10.38 0.40 -28.73
N VAL A 160 -10.91 0.26 -27.51
CA VAL A 160 -11.43 1.37 -26.70
C VAL A 160 -10.50 1.63 -25.52
N THR A 161 -10.19 2.90 -25.27
CA THR A 161 -9.49 3.32 -24.04
C THR A 161 -10.44 3.20 -22.86
N VAL A 162 -10.07 2.37 -21.90
CA VAL A 162 -10.73 2.28 -20.60
C VAL A 162 -10.04 3.23 -19.63
N ASP A 163 -10.83 4.08 -18.98
CA ASP A 163 -10.40 4.86 -17.82
C ASP A 163 -10.77 4.10 -16.54
N ALA A 164 -9.77 3.89 -15.70
CA ALA A 164 -9.87 3.20 -14.43
C ALA A 164 -9.01 3.93 -13.37
N ASP A 165 -8.84 5.25 -13.51
CA ASP A 165 -8.07 6.04 -12.56
C ASP A 165 -8.83 6.20 -11.24
N MET A 166 -8.60 5.26 -10.33
CA MET A 166 -9.28 5.21 -9.03
C MET A 166 -9.01 6.42 -8.12
N ALA A 167 -8.01 7.26 -8.46
CA ALA A 167 -7.74 8.51 -7.74
C ALA A 167 -8.56 9.70 -8.27
N HIS A 168 -9.23 9.54 -9.42
CA HIS A 168 -9.97 10.60 -10.13
C HIS A 168 -11.41 10.21 -10.49
N LEU A 169 -11.81 8.95 -10.34
CA LEU A 169 -13.19 8.50 -10.54
C LEU A 169 -14.02 8.68 -9.26
N ASP A 170 -15.29 9.06 -9.43
CA ASP A 170 -16.20 9.39 -8.32
C ASP A 170 -16.93 8.17 -7.72
N GLN A 171 -16.81 7.00 -8.34
CA GLN A 171 -17.55 5.79 -7.97
C GLN A 171 -16.61 4.58 -7.94
N THR A 172 -15.76 4.53 -6.93
CA THR A 172 -14.78 3.45 -6.76
C THR A 172 -14.77 2.90 -5.34
N PHE A 173 -14.41 1.63 -5.21
CA PHE A 173 -14.13 1.01 -3.91
C PHE A 173 -13.00 1.74 -3.14
N TYR A 174 -12.09 2.38 -3.86
CA TYR A 174 -11.06 3.25 -3.31
C TYR A 174 -11.63 4.45 -2.56
N LEU A 175 -12.60 5.13 -3.16
CA LEU A 175 -13.25 6.29 -2.56
C LEU A 175 -13.99 5.91 -1.29
N VAL A 176 -14.80 4.84 -1.33
CA VAL A 176 -15.56 4.41 -0.15
C VAL A 176 -14.68 3.82 0.94
N PHE A 177 -13.57 3.15 0.60
CA PHE A 177 -12.52 2.78 1.56
C PHE A 177 -11.96 4.01 2.27
N SER A 178 -11.63 5.06 1.50
CA SER A 178 -11.07 6.31 2.05
C SER A 178 -12.07 7.06 2.93
N ARG A 179 -13.36 7.10 2.53
CA ARG A 179 -14.42 7.72 3.34
C ARG A 179 -14.64 6.95 4.64
N ALA A 180 -14.73 5.63 4.57
CA ALA A 180 -14.85 4.77 5.74
C ALA A 180 -13.67 4.95 6.72
N PHE A 181 -12.44 5.05 6.18
CA PHE A 181 -11.25 5.38 6.97
C PHE A 181 -11.40 6.72 7.69
N ALA A 182 -11.75 7.79 6.96
CA ALA A 182 -11.86 9.14 7.51
C ALA A 182 -13.00 9.29 8.53
N GLN A 183 -14.11 8.55 8.34
CA GLN A 183 -15.21 8.47 9.30
C GLN A 183 -14.79 7.78 10.60
N HIS A 184 -13.95 6.75 10.52
CA HIS A 184 -13.48 6.02 11.70
C HIS A 184 -12.32 6.73 12.41
N PHE A 185 -11.35 7.22 11.66
CA PHE A 185 -10.17 7.94 12.15
C PHE A 185 -10.26 9.42 11.80
N ALA A 186 -11.03 10.18 12.59
CA ALA A 186 -11.25 11.62 12.33
C ALA A 186 -9.95 12.44 12.22
N GLN A 187 -8.90 12.05 12.96
CA GLN A 187 -7.57 12.66 12.94
C GLN A 187 -6.50 11.79 12.25
N GLY A 188 -6.93 10.74 11.54
CA GLY A 188 -6.03 9.85 10.82
C GLY A 188 -5.38 10.50 9.61
N ASN A 189 -4.41 9.81 9.02
CA ASN A 189 -3.72 10.26 7.81
C ASN A 189 -3.87 9.22 6.69
N LEU A 190 -4.35 9.65 5.53
CA LEU A 190 -4.37 8.86 4.31
C LEU A 190 -3.22 9.32 3.42
N VAL A 191 -2.17 8.51 3.34
CA VAL A 191 -0.98 8.76 2.52
C VAL A 191 -1.13 8.05 1.18
N GLN A 192 -1.27 8.80 0.10
CA GLN A 192 -1.38 8.27 -1.26
C GLN A 192 -0.07 8.47 -2.02
N LEU A 193 0.57 7.35 -2.36
CA LEU A 193 1.85 7.31 -3.05
C LEU A 193 1.65 7.27 -4.56
N HIS A 194 2.35 8.16 -5.25
CA HIS A 194 2.46 8.22 -6.70
C HIS A 194 3.93 8.29 -7.12
N GLY A 195 4.15 8.02 -8.40
CA GLY A 195 5.45 8.08 -9.02
C GLY A 195 5.44 9.00 -10.23
N TYR A 196 6.48 9.83 -10.34
CA TYR A 196 6.65 10.64 -11.54
C TYR A 196 7.98 10.42 -12.27
N ALA A 197 7.96 10.89 -13.50
CA ALA A 197 9.08 11.00 -14.43
C ALA A 197 9.53 12.46 -14.49
N VAL A 198 10.80 12.71 -14.17
CA VAL A 198 11.39 14.06 -14.12
C VAL A 198 11.30 14.75 -15.48
N GLU A 199 11.48 14.00 -16.57
CA GLU A 199 11.38 14.48 -17.94
C GLU A 199 9.98 14.95 -18.34
N LYS A 200 8.95 14.57 -17.58
CA LYS A 200 7.55 15.01 -17.77
C LYS A 200 7.18 16.19 -16.87
N ARG A 201 8.15 16.81 -16.18
CA ARG A 201 7.93 18.00 -15.34
C ARG A 201 8.11 19.25 -16.18
N THR A 202 7.27 20.24 -15.92
CA THR A 202 7.22 21.49 -16.69
C THR A 202 7.95 22.61 -15.98
N THR A 203 7.94 22.62 -14.65
CA THR A 203 8.59 23.65 -13.83
C THR A 203 10.04 23.30 -13.56
N THR A 204 10.89 24.32 -13.35
CA THR A 204 12.30 24.12 -12.94
C THR A 204 12.38 23.39 -11.60
N ALA A 205 11.53 23.77 -10.64
CA ALA A 205 11.46 23.14 -9.33
C ALA A 205 11.05 21.67 -9.42
N GLY A 206 10.01 21.36 -10.20
CA GLY A 206 9.57 19.98 -10.43
C GLY A 206 10.64 19.12 -11.11
N LYS A 207 11.38 19.66 -12.09
CA LYS A 207 12.52 18.96 -12.71
C LYS A 207 13.67 18.69 -11.75
N ALA A 208 13.88 19.55 -10.77
CA ALA A 208 14.94 19.40 -9.78
C ALA A 208 14.53 18.59 -8.54
N SER A 209 13.22 18.38 -8.34
CA SER A 209 12.67 17.69 -7.18
C SER A 209 12.92 16.19 -7.18
N GLU A 210 12.99 15.61 -5.99
CA GLU A 210 12.99 14.16 -5.78
C GLU A 210 11.69 13.66 -5.15
N LEU A 211 11.04 14.53 -4.35
CA LEU A 211 9.71 14.32 -3.81
C LEU A 211 8.89 15.60 -3.95
N ILE A 212 7.60 15.46 -4.23
CA ILE A 212 6.61 16.54 -4.16
C ILE A 212 5.47 16.09 -3.26
N LEU A 213 5.15 16.87 -2.23
CA LEU A 213 4.11 16.55 -1.25
C LEU A 213 2.99 17.60 -1.31
N SER A 214 1.75 17.17 -1.20
CA SER A 214 0.56 18.03 -1.25
C SER A 214 -0.57 17.52 -0.35
N SER A 215 -1.39 18.45 0.17
CA SER A 215 -2.68 18.14 0.82
C SER A 215 -3.85 18.09 -0.16
N GLY A 216 -3.58 18.20 -1.47
CA GLY A 216 -4.63 18.30 -2.49
C GLY A 216 -5.30 19.67 -2.53
N THR A 217 -4.72 20.70 -1.90
CA THR A 217 -5.30 22.04 -1.81
C THR A 217 -4.24 23.13 -2.02
N SER A 218 -4.67 24.39 -2.10
CA SER A 218 -3.77 25.54 -2.15
C SER A 218 -3.11 25.88 -0.81
N THR A 219 -3.57 25.28 0.29
CA THR A 219 -3.07 25.54 1.65
C THR A 219 -2.57 24.24 2.30
N PRO A 220 -1.24 24.05 2.39
CA PRO A 220 -0.64 22.93 3.13
C PRO A 220 -1.17 22.80 4.57
N THR A 221 -1.46 21.57 5.01
CA THR A 221 -1.79 21.30 6.41
C THR A 221 -0.53 21.34 7.28
N SER A 222 -0.69 21.51 8.59
CA SER A 222 0.43 21.50 9.54
C SER A 222 1.17 20.16 9.52
N VAL A 223 0.44 19.04 9.42
CA VAL A 223 1.01 17.69 9.32
C VAL A 223 1.83 17.54 8.04
N LEU A 224 1.32 18.03 6.90
CA LEU A 224 2.07 18.02 5.64
C LEU A 224 3.40 18.76 5.77
N MET A 225 3.39 19.96 6.37
CA MET A 225 4.60 20.75 6.56
C MET A 225 5.62 20.03 7.45
N GLN A 226 5.19 19.43 8.55
CA GLN A 226 6.06 18.63 9.42
C GLN A 226 6.66 17.43 8.70
N THR A 227 5.87 16.72 7.89
CA THR A 227 6.35 15.61 7.07
C THR A 227 7.37 16.11 6.04
N VAL A 228 7.11 17.21 5.32
CA VAL A 228 8.05 17.78 4.34
C VAL A 228 9.37 18.16 5.01
N ASP A 229 9.33 18.81 6.17
CA ASP A 229 10.54 19.18 6.91
C ASP A 229 11.36 17.95 7.32
N CYS A 230 10.70 16.90 7.80
CA CYS A 230 11.36 15.63 8.08
C CYS A 230 11.96 15.01 6.82
N MET A 231 11.23 15.00 5.71
CA MET A 231 11.70 14.47 4.43
C MET A 231 12.93 15.24 3.92
N LYS A 232 12.92 16.57 4.01
CA LYS A 232 14.08 17.43 3.69
C LYS A 232 15.33 17.05 4.50
N GLN A 233 15.15 16.78 5.79
CA GLN A 233 16.24 16.47 6.69
C GLN A 233 16.78 15.05 6.54
N LYS A 234 15.90 14.05 6.31
CA LYS A 234 16.25 12.63 6.45
C LYS A 234 16.22 11.84 5.16
N VAL A 235 15.54 12.33 4.12
CA VAL A 235 15.31 11.61 2.86
C VAL A 235 16.00 12.33 1.71
N SER A 236 15.60 13.57 1.44
CA SER A 236 16.16 14.39 0.38
C SER A 236 15.88 15.87 0.59
N THR A 237 16.92 16.70 0.50
CA THR A 237 16.79 18.18 0.53
C THR A 237 15.96 18.72 -0.65
N LYS A 238 15.69 17.90 -1.67
CA LYS A 238 14.84 18.19 -2.83
C LYS A 238 13.40 17.68 -2.66
N SER A 239 12.95 17.51 -1.42
CA SER A 239 11.55 17.28 -1.09
C SER A 239 10.83 18.62 -1.07
N LEU A 240 9.84 18.83 -1.94
CA LEU A 240 9.16 20.11 -2.11
C LEU A 240 7.71 20.05 -1.66
N VAL A 241 7.18 21.15 -1.13
CA VAL A 241 5.74 21.30 -0.84
C VAL A 241 5.00 22.03 -1.97
N TYR A 242 3.87 21.47 -2.40
CA TYR A 242 2.91 22.17 -3.26
C TYR A 242 1.94 23.01 -2.40
N PRO A 243 1.53 24.23 -2.82
CA PRO A 243 1.99 24.95 -4.02
C PRO A 243 3.19 25.87 -3.77
N TYR A 244 3.74 25.90 -2.55
CA TYR A 244 4.68 26.95 -2.12
C TYR A 244 6.06 26.86 -2.78
N GLU A 245 6.57 25.65 -3.00
CA GLU A 245 7.89 25.41 -3.58
C GLU A 245 7.83 24.85 -5.01
N VAL A 246 6.68 24.29 -5.39
CA VAL A 246 6.40 23.73 -6.72
C VAL A 246 4.91 23.86 -7.04
N THR A 247 4.57 24.18 -8.28
CA THR A 247 3.19 24.47 -8.71
C THR A 247 2.58 23.39 -9.60
N GLU A 248 3.19 22.20 -9.68
CA GLU A 248 2.67 21.02 -10.38
C GLU A 248 2.55 19.83 -9.42
N LEU A 249 1.75 18.82 -9.79
CA LEU A 249 1.47 17.62 -8.99
C LEU A 249 0.84 17.86 -7.61
N GLY A 250 0.02 18.91 -7.52
CA GLY A 250 -0.67 19.27 -6.29
C GLY A 250 -1.84 18.36 -5.91
N ALA A 251 -2.22 17.36 -6.72
CA ALA A 251 -3.39 16.51 -6.49
C ALA A 251 -4.71 17.27 -6.20
N THR A 252 -4.85 18.48 -6.75
CA THR A 252 -6.03 19.33 -6.52
C THR A 252 -7.30 18.79 -7.17
N THR A 253 -7.17 17.88 -8.14
CA THR A 253 -8.25 17.19 -8.85
C THR A 253 -8.53 15.78 -8.31
N ASN A 254 -7.85 15.37 -7.25
CA ASN A 254 -7.99 14.03 -6.68
C ASN A 254 -9.36 13.90 -5.99
N THR A 255 -10.20 12.96 -6.43
CA THR A 255 -11.58 12.80 -5.93
C THR A 255 -11.61 12.31 -4.50
N ILE A 256 -10.66 11.47 -4.10
CA ILE A 256 -10.50 11.01 -2.72
C ILE A 256 -10.16 12.20 -1.82
N GLY A 257 -9.15 12.99 -2.18
CA GLY A 257 -8.80 14.19 -1.43
C GLY A 257 -9.95 15.18 -1.30
N ALA A 258 -10.75 15.36 -2.36
CA ALA A 258 -11.95 16.18 -2.35
C ALA A 258 -13.03 15.65 -1.39
N ALA A 259 -13.36 14.36 -1.47
CA ALA A 259 -14.38 13.74 -0.64
C ALA A 259 -14.01 13.72 0.84
N LEU A 260 -12.73 13.55 1.19
CA LEU A 260 -12.31 13.61 2.59
C LEU A 260 -12.50 15.02 3.17
N ARG A 261 -12.19 16.06 2.39
CA ARG A 261 -12.41 17.45 2.81
C ARG A 261 -13.89 17.79 2.95
N GLU A 262 -14.74 17.25 2.08
CA GLU A 262 -16.19 17.46 2.14
C GLU A 262 -16.78 17.00 3.48
N ILE A 263 -16.22 15.93 4.08
CA ILE A 263 -16.61 15.44 5.40
C ILE A 263 -15.77 16.01 6.56
N GLY A 264 -14.98 17.07 6.31
CA GLY A 264 -14.20 17.77 7.31
C GLY A 264 -12.90 17.07 7.73
N HIS A 265 -12.40 16.11 6.95
CA HIS A 265 -11.16 15.39 7.24
C HIS A 265 -9.96 16.01 6.52
N GLU A 266 -8.93 16.39 7.28
CA GLU A 266 -7.73 17.09 6.76
C GLU A 266 -6.52 16.16 6.53
N GLY A 267 -6.65 14.87 6.81
CA GLY A 267 -5.55 13.89 6.80
C GLY A 267 -5.09 13.40 5.43
N PHE A 268 -5.55 13.99 4.32
CA PHE A 268 -5.11 13.56 2.99
C PHE A 268 -3.71 14.07 2.66
N MET A 269 -2.79 13.16 2.34
CA MET A 269 -1.42 13.47 1.95
C MET A 269 -1.05 12.75 0.65
N HIS A 270 -0.83 13.52 -0.40
CA HIS A 270 -0.35 13.05 -1.69
C HIS A 270 1.18 13.17 -1.75
N ILE A 271 1.88 12.09 -2.08
CA ILE A 271 3.34 12.05 -2.19
C ILE A 271 3.73 11.52 -3.56
N GLU A 272 4.37 12.38 -4.34
CA GLU A 272 4.93 12.09 -5.65
C GLU A 272 6.42 11.83 -5.52
N ILE A 273 6.87 10.65 -5.94
CA ILE A 273 8.27 10.22 -5.77
C ILE A 273 8.90 9.99 -7.14
N ASN A 274 10.05 10.60 -7.40
CA ASN A 274 10.74 10.36 -8.66
C ASN A 274 11.23 8.90 -8.76
N ARG A 275 11.63 8.48 -9.96
CA ARG A 275 12.05 7.10 -10.20
C ARG A 275 13.26 6.69 -9.34
N ASP A 276 14.28 7.53 -9.29
CA ASP A 276 15.54 7.21 -8.62
C ASP A 276 15.35 6.97 -7.12
N VAL A 277 14.57 7.83 -6.44
CA VAL A 277 14.24 7.65 -5.02
C VAL A 277 13.38 6.41 -4.82
N ARG A 278 12.43 6.11 -5.70
CA ARG A 278 11.63 4.87 -5.60
C ARG A 278 12.50 3.62 -5.69
N GLU A 279 13.49 3.59 -6.59
CA GLU A 279 14.42 2.47 -6.70
C GLU A 279 15.31 2.34 -5.45
N ARG A 280 15.81 3.46 -4.93
CA ARG A 280 16.62 3.51 -3.70
C ARG A 280 15.83 3.13 -2.45
N LEU A 281 14.54 3.47 -2.36
CA LEU A 281 13.69 3.09 -1.23
C LEU A 281 13.53 1.57 -1.06
N LEU A 282 13.78 0.79 -2.12
CA LEU A 282 13.75 -0.67 -2.07
C LEU A 282 15.10 -1.30 -1.73
N THR A 283 16.21 -0.60 -1.96
CA THR A 283 17.56 -1.15 -1.83
C THR A 283 18.34 -0.55 -0.64
N GLU A 284 18.06 0.70 -0.27
CA GLU A 284 18.72 1.43 0.81
C GLU A 284 17.88 1.40 2.10
N LYS A 285 18.16 0.43 2.98
CA LYS A 285 17.44 0.26 4.26
C LYS A 285 17.40 1.53 5.12
N LYS A 286 18.48 2.33 5.12
CA LYS A 286 18.52 3.61 5.85
C LYS A 286 17.52 4.62 5.27
N LEU A 287 17.47 4.75 3.94
CA LEU A 287 16.53 5.65 3.27
C LEU A 287 15.09 5.20 3.51
N GLN A 288 14.80 3.91 3.38
CA GLN A 288 13.49 3.33 3.67
C GLN A 288 13.02 3.64 5.10
N ASN A 289 13.89 3.39 6.09
CA ASN A 289 13.58 3.68 7.49
C ASN A 289 13.35 5.18 7.74
N ASN A 290 14.15 6.04 7.09
CA ASN A 290 14.00 7.48 7.21
C ASN A 290 12.70 7.98 6.60
N PHE A 291 12.36 7.51 5.40
CA PHE A 291 11.10 7.82 4.73
C PHE A 291 9.92 7.41 5.59
N ASN A 292 9.93 6.17 6.08
CA ASN A 292 8.88 5.65 6.95
C ASN A 292 8.70 6.46 8.24
N ARG A 293 9.81 6.89 8.88
CA ARG A 293 9.76 7.70 10.11
C ARG A 293 9.28 9.14 9.89
N CYS A 294 9.26 9.62 8.65
CA CYS A 294 8.78 10.96 8.32
C CYS A 294 7.30 10.98 7.95
N LEU A 295 6.72 9.84 7.59
CA LEU A 295 5.28 9.72 7.43
C LEU A 295 4.59 9.87 8.79
N PRO A 296 3.37 10.43 8.82
CA PRO A 296 2.57 10.47 10.04
C PRO A 296 2.25 9.03 10.46
N ASN A 297 2.36 8.72 11.75
CA ASN A 297 2.07 7.39 12.28
C ASN A 297 1.28 7.49 13.58
#